data_AF-A0A1I3C4B2-F1
#
_entry.id   AF-A0A1I3C4B2-F1
#
_cell.length_a   1.000
_cell.length_b   1.000
_cell.length_c   1.000
_cell.angle_alpha   90.00
_cell.angle_beta   90.00
_cell.angle_gamma   90.00
#
_symmetry.space_group_name_H-M   'P 1'
#
loop_
_entity.id
_entity.type
_entity.pdbx_description
1 polymer ?
#
loop_
_entity_poly.entity_id
_entity_poly.type
_entity_poly.pdbx_seq_one_letter_code
_entity_poly.pdbx_strand_id
1 'polypeptide(L)'
;MFRGMYNAVSGMQTAEKRLDAASNNMANVNTSGYKRDMVVTEAFPEVLISKINATEPAFPHSRNLEVEVEEVNGGYQLSTAGGFFAAATRTGISYNKTTAFARDENGFLRTYERDSTGEITTRYGNRILDATGRPVQVENEAFEIDPLGRVIDNGQVVANLVRRTGGNVIGTMNAGVRMEKFATDFTQASLEQTESPLDLALKGSGFFMVYDPEDPEADPLFTRAGHFTLTDNGDLITPSGHFLASVNETSLMVDGEDFQVRPDGTVLVDGEVRDQISIVNFANTQDLRKVGNNLYQFEDRYEPEEIPFEGQVLQGFIEGSNVEAVDQMVEMINVMRAYESNQKVVQTYDEMLQRAVNDIGRG
;
A
#
# COMPACT_ATOMS: atom_id res chain seq x y z
N MET A 1 -6.78 23.76 -22.01
CA MET A 1 -7.83 24.16 -21.04
C MET A 1 -8.39 22.96 -20.31
N PHE A 2 -9.09 22.04 -20.98
CA PHE A 2 -9.71 20.87 -20.34
C PHE A 2 -8.76 19.98 -19.52
N ARG A 3 -7.53 19.75 -19.99
CA ARG A 3 -6.55 18.91 -19.27
C ARG A 3 -6.11 19.47 -17.92
N GLY A 4 -5.95 20.79 -17.79
CA GLY A 4 -5.61 21.41 -16.50
C GLY A 4 -6.75 21.28 -15.48
N MET A 5 -7.99 21.35 -15.96
CA MET A 5 -9.18 21.08 -15.15
C MET A 5 -9.25 19.61 -14.73
N TYR A 6 -8.95 18.66 -15.61
CA TYR A 6 -8.88 17.24 -15.25
C TYR A 6 -7.82 16.97 -14.18
N ASN A 7 -6.63 17.55 -14.30
CA ASN A 7 -5.58 17.41 -13.28
C ASN A 7 -6.06 17.95 -11.92
N ALA A 8 -6.65 19.15 -11.90
CA ALA A 8 -7.20 19.75 -10.68
C ALA A 8 -8.33 18.89 -10.07
N VAL A 9 -9.26 18.38 -10.89
CA VAL A 9 -10.35 17.51 -10.43
C VAL A 9 -9.83 16.17 -9.90
N SER A 10 -8.86 15.55 -10.58
CA SER A 10 -8.25 14.30 -10.11
C SER A 10 -7.54 14.49 -8.76
N GLY A 11 -6.87 15.64 -8.57
CA GLY A 11 -6.28 16.04 -7.30
C GLY A 11 -7.32 16.27 -6.21
N MET A 12 -8.47 16.89 -6.53
CA MET A 12 -9.59 17.06 -5.59
C MET A 12 -10.20 15.72 -5.17
N GLN A 13 -10.47 14.81 -6.11
CA GLN A 13 -10.99 13.47 -5.80
C GLN A 13 -10.04 12.69 -4.90
N THR A 14 -8.74 12.80 -5.15
CA THR A 14 -7.71 12.16 -4.30
C THR A 14 -7.67 12.80 -2.92
N ALA A 15 -7.76 14.13 -2.83
CA ALA A 15 -7.83 14.85 -1.56
C ALA A 15 -9.09 14.46 -0.76
N GLU A 16 -10.24 14.33 -1.40
CA GLU A 16 -11.48 13.84 -0.76
C GLU A 16 -11.26 12.46 -0.11
N LYS A 17 -10.66 11.51 -0.84
CA LYS A 17 -10.37 10.18 -0.30
C LYS A 17 -9.37 10.21 0.87
N ARG A 18 -8.37 11.09 0.82
CA ARG A 18 -7.43 11.29 1.94
C ARG A 18 -8.13 11.89 3.16
N LEU A 19 -9.07 12.81 2.94
CA LEU A 19 -9.88 13.40 4.00
C LEU A 19 -10.77 12.33 4.65
N ASP A 20 -11.43 11.49 3.84
CA ASP A 20 -12.25 10.37 4.31
C ASP A 20 -11.42 9.43 5.21
N ALA A 21 -10.21 9.05 4.75
CA ALA A 21 -9.31 8.18 5.50
C ALA A 21 -8.86 8.83 6.82
N ALA A 22 -8.41 10.08 6.80
CA ALA A 22 -7.97 10.80 7.99
C ALA A 22 -9.11 10.98 9.01
N SER A 23 -10.33 11.27 8.52
CA SER A 23 -11.53 11.36 9.34
C SER A 23 -11.86 10.02 9.99
N ASN A 24 -11.81 8.92 9.24
CA ASN A 24 -12.06 7.57 9.77
C ASN A 24 -11.00 7.16 10.79
N ASN A 25 -9.73 7.48 10.55
CA ASN A 25 -8.65 7.25 11.51
C ASN A 25 -8.91 8.04 12.80
N MET A 26 -9.23 9.33 12.70
CA MET A 26 -9.50 10.19 13.84
C MET A 26 -10.69 9.69 14.68
N ALA A 27 -11.75 9.21 14.03
CA ALA A 27 -12.91 8.64 14.72
C ALA A 27 -12.56 7.37 15.52
N ASN A 28 -11.54 6.63 15.10
CA ASN A 28 -11.11 5.36 15.70
C ASN A 28 -9.83 5.48 16.54
N VAL A 29 -9.49 6.70 17.00
CA VAL A 29 -8.30 6.93 17.84
C VAL A 29 -8.36 6.19 19.18
N ASN A 30 -9.56 5.99 19.73
CA ASN A 30 -9.73 5.28 21.01
C ASN A 30 -10.20 3.83 20.83
N THR A 31 -10.22 3.32 19.59
CA THR A 31 -10.68 1.97 19.31
C THR A 31 -9.54 0.98 19.51
N SER A 32 -9.71 0.02 20.43
CA SER A 32 -8.74 -1.05 20.70
C SER A 32 -8.47 -1.88 19.45
N GLY A 33 -7.18 -2.14 19.19
CA GLY A 33 -6.70 -2.93 18.05
C GLY A 33 -6.89 -2.28 16.69
N TYR A 34 -7.29 -0.99 16.63
CA TYR A 34 -7.46 -0.30 15.35
C TYR A 34 -6.12 0.01 14.71
N LYS A 35 -6.03 -0.28 13.41
CA LYS A 35 -4.88 0.02 12.55
C LYS A 35 -5.25 1.10 11.56
N ARG A 36 -4.48 2.18 11.48
CA ARG A 36 -4.79 3.32 10.61
C ARG A 36 -4.78 2.93 9.13
N ASP A 37 -5.70 3.52 8.38
CA ASP A 37 -5.73 3.41 6.92
C ASP A 37 -5.01 4.58 6.28
N MET A 38 -4.23 4.29 5.26
CA MET A 38 -3.51 5.24 4.44
C MET A 38 -3.96 5.11 2.99
N VAL A 39 -4.07 6.26 2.32
CA VAL A 39 -4.40 6.31 0.90
C VAL A 39 -3.10 6.29 0.11
N VAL A 40 -2.87 5.20 -0.62
CA VAL A 40 -1.76 5.13 -1.58
C VAL A 40 -2.22 5.75 -2.88
N THR A 41 -1.45 6.72 -3.36
CA THR A 41 -1.75 7.48 -4.58
C THR A 41 -0.68 7.21 -5.63
N GLU A 42 -1.12 6.96 -6.86
CA GLU A 42 -0.23 6.80 -8.01
C GLU A 42 -0.41 8.02 -8.94
N ALA A 43 0.70 8.54 -9.46
CA ALA A 43 0.64 9.51 -10.53
C ALA A 43 0.17 8.83 -11.83
N PHE A 44 -0.67 9.48 -12.63
CA PHE A 44 -0.95 8.96 -13.97
C PHE A 44 0.34 8.80 -14.78
N PRO A 45 0.38 7.85 -15.73
CA PRO A 45 1.54 7.65 -16.58
C PRO A 45 1.95 8.94 -17.28
N GLU A 46 3.25 9.21 -17.28
CA GLU A 46 3.81 10.29 -18.06
C GLU A 46 3.77 9.94 -19.55
N VAL A 47 3.05 10.74 -20.35
CA VAL A 47 2.93 10.52 -21.78
C VAL A 47 3.85 11.45 -22.56
N LEU A 48 4.45 10.95 -23.66
CA LEU A 48 5.28 11.76 -24.53
C LEU A 48 4.44 12.82 -25.27
N ILE A 49 4.93 14.06 -25.27
CA ILE A 49 4.37 15.14 -26.06
C ILE A 49 5.19 15.32 -27.32
N SER A 50 4.53 15.23 -28.48
CA SER A 50 5.13 15.46 -29.79
C SER A 50 4.58 16.70 -30.50
N LYS A 51 5.43 17.35 -31.30
CA LYS A 51 5.02 18.42 -32.22
C LYS A 51 4.04 17.89 -33.27
N ILE A 52 2.91 18.59 -33.46
CA ILE A 52 1.80 18.17 -34.34
C ILE A 52 2.17 18.19 -35.83
N ASN A 53 3.08 19.09 -36.24
CA ASN A 53 3.49 19.27 -37.65
C ASN A 53 5.02 19.15 -37.85
N ALA A 54 5.65 18.15 -37.22
CA ALA A 54 7.07 17.91 -37.45
C ALA A 54 7.30 17.30 -38.85
N THR A 55 7.80 18.10 -39.79
CA THR A 55 8.31 17.62 -41.08
C THR A 55 9.72 17.06 -40.83
N GLU A 56 9.89 15.75 -41.04
CA GLU A 56 11.13 14.96 -40.89
C GLU A 56 11.65 14.77 -39.44
N PRO A 57 12.18 13.58 -39.10
CA PRO A 57 12.68 13.32 -37.76
C PRO A 57 13.99 14.09 -37.56
N ALA A 58 13.95 15.15 -36.75
CA ALA A 58 15.18 15.75 -36.24
C ALA A 58 15.99 14.63 -35.54
N PHE A 59 17.19 14.36 -36.04
CA PHE A 59 18.13 13.40 -35.46
C PHE A 59 18.15 13.57 -33.93
N PRO A 60 18.17 12.48 -33.15
CA PRO A 60 18.17 12.57 -31.69
C PRO A 60 19.37 13.42 -31.24
N HIS A 61 19.11 14.62 -30.72
CA HIS A 61 20.14 15.60 -30.33
C HIS A 61 20.82 15.28 -28.99
N SER A 62 20.55 14.10 -28.41
CA SER A 62 21.11 13.74 -27.12
C SER A 62 22.53 13.19 -27.28
N ARG A 63 23.52 14.09 -27.23
CA ARG A 63 24.95 13.72 -27.22
C ARG A 63 25.41 13.11 -25.89
N ASN A 64 24.73 13.46 -24.79
CA ASN A 64 24.88 12.80 -23.49
C ASN A 64 23.67 11.87 -23.27
N LEU A 65 23.95 10.58 -23.21
CA LEU A 65 23.03 9.50 -22.84
C LEU A 65 23.54 8.80 -21.58
N GLU A 66 24.41 9.48 -20.84
CA GLU A 66 24.93 8.94 -19.60
C GLU A 66 23.77 8.79 -18.63
N VAL A 67 23.58 7.55 -18.21
CA VAL A 67 22.62 7.15 -17.20
C VAL A 67 23.38 7.10 -15.90
N GLU A 68 22.92 7.88 -14.94
CA GLU A 68 23.33 7.73 -13.55
C GLU A 68 22.61 6.50 -13.00
N VAL A 69 23.38 5.52 -12.55
CA VAL A 69 22.89 4.27 -11.96
C VAL A 69 23.31 4.24 -10.50
N GLU A 70 22.34 4.12 -9.60
CA GLU A 70 22.54 3.93 -8.18
C GLU A 70 21.91 2.60 -7.76
N GLU A 71 22.66 1.76 -7.07
CA GLU A 71 22.15 0.51 -6.52
C GLU A 71 21.72 0.74 -5.07
N VAL A 72 20.47 0.39 -4.75
CA VAL A 72 19.87 0.64 -3.44
C VAL A 72 19.13 -0.61 -2.94
N ASN A 73 19.64 -1.24 -1.88
CA ASN A 73 19.04 -2.39 -1.20
C ASN A 73 18.58 -3.54 -2.14
N GLY A 74 19.38 -3.88 -3.16
CA GLY A 74 19.05 -4.93 -4.13
C GLY A 74 18.13 -4.48 -5.28
N GLY A 75 17.76 -3.20 -5.32
CA GLY A 75 17.13 -2.54 -6.48
C GLY A 75 18.07 -1.54 -7.15
N TYR A 76 17.65 -1.04 -8.30
CA TYR A 76 18.36 -0.04 -9.08
C TYR A 76 17.52 1.23 -9.23
N GLN A 77 18.16 2.38 -9.05
CA GLN A 77 17.62 3.70 -9.34
C GLN A 77 18.43 4.34 -10.46
N LEU A 78 17.76 4.67 -11.57
CA LEU A 78 18.37 5.21 -12.77
C LEU A 78 17.85 6.61 -13.03
N SER A 79 18.74 7.51 -13.46
CA SER A 79 18.39 8.83 -13.96
C SER A 79 19.08 9.07 -15.29
N THR A 80 18.37 9.67 -16.26
CA THR A 80 18.96 10.02 -17.55
C THR A 80 18.72 11.47 -17.91
N ALA A 81 19.76 12.15 -18.37
CA ALA A 81 19.62 13.46 -19.02
C ALA A 81 18.93 13.32 -20.40
N GLY A 82 19.12 12.18 -21.07
CA GLY A 82 18.77 11.94 -22.47
C GLY A 82 17.78 10.78 -22.70
N GLY A 83 16.75 10.99 -23.52
CA GLY A 83 15.71 9.96 -23.73
C GLY A 83 14.82 9.74 -22.50
N PHE A 84 14.12 8.61 -22.45
CA PHE A 84 13.20 8.27 -21.36
C PHE A 84 13.24 6.77 -21.06
N PHE A 85 13.04 6.41 -19.80
CA PHE A 85 12.71 5.05 -19.38
C PHE A 85 11.21 4.81 -19.59
N ALA A 86 10.84 3.57 -19.92
CA ALA A 86 9.46 3.21 -20.15
C ALA A 86 9.00 2.15 -19.14
N ALA A 87 7.81 2.33 -18.57
CA ALA A 87 7.17 1.34 -17.71
C ALA A 87 5.74 1.08 -18.18
N ALA A 88 5.35 -0.20 -18.27
CA ALA A 88 3.98 -0.60 -18.58
C ALA A 88 3.13 -0.49 -17.32
N THR A 89 2.18 0.45 -17.35
CA THR A 89 1.16 0.63 -16.33
C THR A 89 -0.18 0.05 -16.79
N ARG A 90 -1.15 -0.04 -15.88
CA ARG A 90 -2.50 -0.52 -16.19
C ARG A 90 -3.24 0.31 -17.26
N THR A 91 -2.84 1.57 -17.44
CA THR A 91 -3.51 2.53 -18.33
C THR A 91 -2.70 2.88 -19.57
N GLY A 92 -1.49 2.33 -19.73
CA GLY A 92 -0.64 2.58 -20.88
C GLY A 92 0.84 2.46 -20.56
N ILE A 93 1.67 3.18 -21.31
CA ILE A 93 3.11 3.23 -21.09
C ILE A 93 3.45 4.59 -20.47
N SER A 94 4.08 4.57 -19.30
CA SER A 94 4.67 5.74 -18.67
C SER A 94 6.09 5.94 -19.17
N TYR A 95 6.45 7.18 -19.48
CA TYR A 95 7.80 7.58 -19.89
C TYR A 95 8.39 8.53 -18.85
N ASN A 96 9.45 8.12 -18.16
CA ASN A 96 10.04 8.92 -17.08
C ASN A 96 11.54 9.15 -17.30
N LYS A 97 12.07 10.25 -16.75
CA LYS A 97 13.51 10.55 -16.75
C LYS A 97 14.27 9.79 -15.65
N THR A 98 13.55 9.40 -14.61
CA THR A 98 14.06 8.61 -13.48
C THR A 98 13.18 7.39 -13.33
N THR A 99 13.77 6.26 -12.97
CA THR A 99 13.03 5.03 -12.66
C THR A 99 13.75 4.27 -11.57
N ALA A 100 13.00 3.63 -10.69
CA ALA A 100 13.51 2.71 -9.69
C ALA A 100 12.86 1.35 -9.93
N PHE A 101 13.64 0.28 -10.01
CA PHE A 101 13.15 -1.07 -10.27
C PHE A 101 14.04 -2.15 -9.66
N ALA A 102 13.44 -3.32 -9.47
CA ALA A 102 14.13 -4.52 -9.00
C ALA A 102 13.61 -5.74 -9.79
N ARG A 103 14.33 -6.86 -9.68
CA ARG A 103 13.94 -8.14 -10.29
C ARG A 103 12.81 -8.77 -9.46
N ASP A 104 11.74 -9.20 -10.12
CA ASP A 104 10.68 -10.00 -9.49
C ASP A 104 11.04 -11.50 -9.45
N GLU A 105 10.25 -12.31 -8.74
CA GLU A 105 10.45 -13.76 -8.62
C GLU A 105 10.45 -14.48 -9.99
N ASN A 106 9.80 -13.90 -11.00
CA ASN A 106 9.70 -14.45 -12.36
C ASN A 106 10.83 -13.93 -13.28
N GLY A 107 11.77 -13.16 -12.73
CA GLY A 107 12.91 -12.58 -13.45
C GLY A 107 12.58 -11.30 -14.23
N PHE A 108 11.37 -10.75 -14.16
CA PHE A 108 11.05 -9.48 -14.82
C PHE A 108 11.51 -8.29 -14.00
N LEU A 109 11.97 -7.24 -14.68
CA LEU A 109 12.25 -5.96 -14.02
C LEU A 109 10.94 -5.21 -13.80
N ARG A 110 10.66 -4.86 -12.54
CA ARG A 110 9.46 -4.11 -12.13
C ARG A 110 9.83 -2.95 -11.25
N THR A 111 9.08 -1.85 -11.35
CA THR A 111 9.19 -0.78 -10.35
C THR A 111 8.93 -1.34 -8.96
N TYR A 112 9.61 -0.83 -7.95
CA TYR A 112 9.36 -1.30 -6.59
C TYR A 112 8.80 -0.19 -5.70
N GLU A 113 8.06 -0.63 -4.69
CA GLU A 113 7.70 0.18 -3.54
C GLU A 113 8.57 -0.22 -2.37
N ARG A 114 8.65 0.65 -1.36
CA ARG A 114 9.19 0.29 -0.05
C ARG A 114 8.00 0.03 0.85
N ASP A 115 8.02 -1.10 1.56
CA ASP A 115 7.00 -1.39 2.56
C ASP A 115 7.20 -0.53 3.83
N SER A 116 6.37 -0.73 4.84
CA SER A 116 6.46 -0.03 6.13
C SER A 116 7.72 -0.38 6.93
N THR A 117 8.45 -1.44 6.56
CA THR A 117 9.71 -1.87 7.20
C THR A 117 10.95 -1.34 6.47
N GLY A 118 10.77 -0.81 5.26
CA GLY A 118 11.81 -0.28 4.38
C GLY A 118 12.36 -1.28 3.36
N GLU A 119 11.82 -2.51 3.33
CA GLU A 119 12.12 -3.55 2.36
C GLU A 119 11.48 -3.27 1.01
N ILE A 120 12.16 -3.71 -0.05
CA ILE A 120 11.76 -3.49 -1.44
C ILE A 120 10.76 -4.57 -1.86
N THR A 121 9.60 -4.16 -2.37
CA THR A 121 8.59 -5.07 -2.94
C THR A 121 8.25 -4.72 -4.38
N THR A 122 8.27 -5.73 -5.26
CA THR A 122 7.97 -5.61 -6.70
C THR A 122 6.58 -6.13 -7.07
N ARG A 123 5.81 -6.63 -6.10
CA ARG A 123 4.52 -7.32 -6.33
C ARG A 123 3.52 -6.46 -7.12
N TYR A 124 3.37 -5.19 -6.72
CA TYR A 124 2.48 -4.21 -7.39
C TYR A 124 3.20 -3.36 -8.44
N GLY A 125 4.48 -3.64 -8.65
CA GLY A 125 5.34 -2.90 -9.57
C GLY A 125 4.89 -2.94 -11.03
N ASN A 126 5.05 -1.80 -11.71
CA ASN A 126 4.88 -1.68 -13.14
C ASN A 126 6.08 -2.31 -13.87
N ARG A 127 5.84 -3.08 -14.93
CA ARG A 127 6.92 -3.76 -15.69
C ARG A 127 7.77 -2.75 -16.44
N ILE A 128 9.09 -2.83 -16.29
CA ILE A 128 10.03 -2.01 -17.05
C ILE A 128 10.12 -2.53 -18.48
N LEU A 129 10.08 -1.60 -19.43
CA LEU A 129 10.13 -1.89 -20.86
C LEU A 129 11.49 -1.49 -21.43
N ASP A 130 11.98 -2.28 -22.38
CA ASP A 130 13.12 -1.92 -23.20
C ASP A 130 12.76 -0.79 -24.19
N ALA A 131 13.78 -0.30 -24.92
CA ALA A 131 13.63 0.72 -25.96
C ALA A 131 12.67 0.30 -27.09
N THR A 132 12.39 -1.00 -27.25
CA THR A 132 11.44 -1.55 -28.24
C THR A 132 10.01 -1.69 -27.70
N GLY A 133 9.81 -1.51 -26.38
CA GLY A 133 8.52 -1.62 -25.69
C GLY A 133 8.22 -3.02 -25.15
N ARG A 134 9.20 -3.92 -25.07
CA ARG A 134 9.05 -5.27 -24.51
C ARG A 134 9.44 -5.28 -23.03
N PRO A 135 8.72 -6.04 -22.17
CA PRO A 135 9.14 -6.23 -20.78
C PRO A 135 10.55 -6.81 -20.72
N VAL A 136 11.39 -6.25 -19.85
CA VAL A 136 12.75 -6.73 -19.64
C VAL A 136 12.73 -7.88 -18.64
N GLN A 137 13.38 -8.98 -19.00
CA GLN A 137 13.54 -10.15 -18.17
C GLN A 137 15.03 -10.49 -18.06
N VAL A 138 15.49 -10.78 -16.84
CA VAL A 138 16.84 -11.23 -16.52
C VAL A 138 16.74 -12.63 -15.89
N GLU A 139 17.60 -13.53 -16.31
CA GLU A 139 17.54 -14.93 -15.84
C GLU A 139 18.16 -15.04 -14.45
N ASN A 140 19.28 -14.34 -14.23
CA ASN A 140 20.05 -14.42 -12.99
C ASN A 140 19.66 -13.34 -11.99
N GLU A 141 19.90 -13.62 -10.71
CA GLU A 141 19.67 -12.66 -9.62
C GLU A 141 20.67 -11.50 -9.67
N ALA A 142 21.93 -11.80 -10.01
CA ALA A 142 22.97 -10.80 -10.24
C ALA A 142 22.98 -10.38 -11.72
N PHE A 143 22.60 -9.13 -11.98
CA PHE A 143 22.72 -8.47 -13.28
C PHE A 143 23.25 -7.07 -13.06
N GLU A 144 23.92 -6.49 -14.07
CA GLU A 144 24.50 -5.15 -14.00
C GLU A 144 23.82 -4.21 -14.99
N ILE A 145 23.88 -2.91 -14.70
CA ILE A 145 23.42 -1.87 -15.62
C ILE A 145 24.59 -0.95 -15.91
N ASP A 146 24.92 -0.81 -17.18
CA ASP A 146 26.01 0.07 -17.57
C ASP A 146 25.57 1.55 -17.63
N PRO A 147 26.53 2.50 -17.67
CA PRO A 147 26.22 3.93 -17.80
C PRO A 147 25.53 4.33 -19.11
N LEU A 148 25.28 3.40 -20.03
CA LEU A 148 24.49 3.62 -21.24
C LEU A 148 23.04 3.12 -21.07
N GLY A 149 22.68 2.64 -19.88
CA GLY A 149 21.37 2.09 -19.55
C GLY A 149 21.09 0.73 -20.18
N ARG A 150 22.14 -0.05 -20.49
CA ARG A 150 22.01 -1.43 -20.98
C ARG A 150 22.04 -2.38 -19.80
N VAL A 151 21.09 -3.33 -19.79
CA VAL A 151 21.04 -4.42 -18.82
C VAL A 151 21.95 -5.53 -19.32
N ILE A 152 22.91 -5.91 -18.48
CA ILE A 152 23.91 -6.93 -18.74
C ILE A 152 23.66 -8.09 -17.78
N ASP A 153 23.37 -9.27 -18.33
CA ASP A 153 23.22 -10.52 -17.60
C ASP A 153 24.31 -11.50 -18.08
N ASN A 154 25.13 -12.02 -17.15
CA ASN A 154 26.29 -12.88 -17.46
C ASN A 154 27.21 -12.35 -18.59
N GLY A 155 27.42 -11.03 -18.63
CA GLY A 155 28.27 -10.38 -19.64
C GLY A 155 27.62 -10.21 -21.02
N GLN A 156 26.35 -10.60 -21.20
CA GLN A 156 25.58 -10.37 -22.42
C GLN A 156 24.58 -9.24 -22.23
N VAL A 157 24.43 -8.39 -23.24
CA VAL A 157 23.43 -7.32 -23.23
C VAL A 157 22.05 -7.92 -23.53
N VAL A 158 21.17 -7.91 -22.54
CA VAL A 158 19.82 -8.47 -22.64
C VAL A 158 18.81 -7.42 -23.09
N ALA A 159 18.96 -6.18 -22.61
CA ALA A 159 18.04 -5.09 -22.93
C ALA A 159 18.72 -3.72 -22.92
N ASN A 160 18.08 -2.77 -23.58
CA ASN A 160 18.44 -1.35 -23.50
C ASN A 160 17.23 -0.59 -22.93
N LEU A 161 17.40 0.06 -21.78
CA LEU A 161 16.33 0.71 -21.03
C LEU A 161 16.03 2.13 -21.54
N VAL A 162 16.99 2.78 -22.19
CA VAL A 162 16.85 4.18 -22.62
C VAL A 162 16.17 4.24 -23.99
N ARG A 163 14.91 4.65 -24.00
CA ARG A 163 14.20 4.93 -25.25
C ARG A 163 14.60 6.29 -25.79
N ARG A 164 15.22 6.27 -26.98
CA ARG A 164 15.54 7.50 -27.72
C ARG A 164 14.29 8.00 -28.42
N THR A 165 13.96 9.27 -28.17
CA THR A 165 12.87 9.96 -28.85
C THR A 165 13.42 10.85 -29.96
N GLY A 166 12.69 10.97 -31.07
CA GLY A 166 13.03 11.93 -32.13
C GLY A 166 12.94 13.37 -31.63
N GLY A 167 13.58 14.33 -32.31
CA GLY A 167 13.51 15.75 -31.93
C GLY A 167 12.13 16.40 -32.13
N ASN A 168 11.12 15.62 -32.53
CA ASN A 168 9.71 16.00 -32.50
C ASN A 168 9.11 15.85 -31.10
N VAL A 169 9.71 15.06 -30.21
CA VAL A 169 9.31 14.94 -28.81
C VAL A 169 9.86 16.12 -28.02
N ILE A 170 8.98 16.84 -27.34
CA ILE A 170 9.30 18.03 -26.54
C ILE A 170 9.64 17.62 -25.11
N GLY A 171 8.96 16.60 -24.60
CA GLY A 171 9.07 16.14 -23.22
C GLY A 171 7.96 15.18 -22.86
N THR A 172 7.79 14.97 -21.56
CA THR A 172 6.70 14.20 -20.98
C THR A 172 5.73 15.11 -20.25
N MET A 173 4.53 14.60 -20.00
CA MET A 173 3.56 15.27 -19.15
C MET A 173 2.71 14.24 -18.44
N ASN A 174 2.47 14.49 -17.15
CA ASN A 174 1.57 13.72 -16.31
C ASN A 174 0.12 14.27 -16.43
N ALA A 175 -0.86 13.36 -16.39
CA ALA A 175 -2.28 13.66 -16.53
C ALA A 175 -3.04 13.73 -15.18
N GLY A 176 -2.33 13.95 -14.08
CA GLY A 176 -2.86 14.07 -12.74
C GLY A 176 -2.39 12.98 -11.79
N VAL A 177 -3.12 12.83 -10.69
CA VAL A 177 -2.92 11.78 -9.69
C VAL A 177 -4.21 11.00 -9.51
N ARG A 178 -4.09 9.73 -9.17
CA ARG A 178 -5.23 8.88 -8.82
C ARG A 178 -4.95 8.16 -7.52
N MET A 179 -6.02 7.81 -6.82
CA MET A 179 -5.96 6.82 -5.78
C MET A 179 -5.69 5.44 -6.39
N GLU A 180 -4.77 4.68 -5.80
CA GLU A 180 -4.47 3.31 -6.19
C GLU A 180 -5.16 2.30 -5.26
N LYS A 181 -4.85 2.37 -3.96
CA LYS A 181 -5.36 1.45 -2.94
C LYS A 181 -5.48 2.11 -1.57
N PHE A 182 -6.33 1.55 -0.71
CA PHE A 182 -6.21 1.74 0.74
C PHE A 182 -5.22 0.71 1.26
N ALA A 183 -4.25 1.16 2.05
CA ALA A 183 -3.31 0.30 2.76
C ALA A 183 -3.48 0.50 4.25
N THR A 184 -3.52 -0.59 5.02
CA THR A 184 -3.58 -0.52 6.48
C THR A 184 -2.17 -0.62 7.05
N ASP A 185 -1.86 0.26 8.00
CA ASP A 185 -0.58 0.26 8.70
C ASP A 185 -0.66 -0.63 9.94
N PHE A 186 0.00 -1.80 9.89
CA PHE A 186 -0.01 -2.79 10.96
C PHE A 186 1.05 -2.56 12.04
N THR A 187 1.72 -1.40 12.06
CA THR A 187 2.63 -1.03 13.16
C THR A 187 1.95 -1.17 14.51
N GLN A 188 2.67 -1.71 15.49
CA GLN A 188 2.15 -1.93 16.83
C GLN A 188 1.90 -0.60 17.56
N ALA A 189 0.73 -0.50 18.21
CA ALA A 189 0.37 0.64 19.04
C ALA A 189 0.87 0.46 20.49
N SER A 190 0.66 1.48 21.33
CA SER A 190 0.86 1.34 22.77
C SER A 190 -0.04 0.26 23.35
N LEU A 191 0.50 -0.52 24.28
CA LEU A 191 -0.25 -1.50 25.06
C LEU A 191 -0.70 -0.83 26.35
N GLU A 192 -1.99 -0.90 26.63
CA GLU A 192 -2.62 -0.34 27.81
C GLU A 192 -3.02 -1.47 28.77
N GLN A 193 -2.64 -1.33 30.03
CA GLN A 193 -3.00 -2.31 31.05
C GLN A 193 -4.47 -2.12 31.45
N THR A 194 -5.20 -3.23 31.53
CA THR A 194 -6.58 -3.27 31.98
C THR A 194 -6.71 -4.12 33.25
N GLU A 195 -7.86 -4.02 33.91
CA GLU A 195 -8.17 -4.82 35.11
C GLU A 195 -8.91 -6.12 34.77
N SER A 196 -9.24 -6.36 33.49
CA SER A 196 -10.00 -7.53 33.04
C SER A 196 -9.07 -8.67 32.66
N PRO A 197 -9.22 -9.88 33.23
CA PRO A 197 -8.41 -11.05 32.86
C PRO A 197 -8.71 -11.57 31.46
N LEU A 198 -9.84 -11.17 30.85
CA LEU A 198 -10.26 -11.58 29.51
C LEU A 198 -9.70 -10.67 28.41
N ASP A 199 -9.07 -9.56 28.78
CA ASP A 199 -8.39 -8.69 27.83
C ASP A 199 -7.01 -9.26 27.51
N LEU A 200 -6.73 -9.46 26.22
CA LEU A 200 -5.51 -10.08 25.72
C LEU A 200 -4.84 -9.19 24.68
N ALA A 201 -3.56 -8.87 24.83
CA ALA A 201 -2.80 -8.15 23.83
C ALA A 201 -1.65 -8.97 23.26
N LEU A 202 -1.32 -8.74 21.99
CA LEU A 202 -0.16 -9.35 21.34
C LEU A 202 1.00 -8.37 21.35
N LYS A 203 2.11 -8.76 21.98
CA LYS A 203 3.39 -8.06 21.86
C LYS A 203 4.17 -8.65 20.69
N GLY A 204 4.24 -7.91 19.58
CA GLY A 204 4.87 -8.35 18.33
C GLY A 204 3.92 -8.33 17.13
N SER A 205 4.43 -8.82 16.00
CA SER A 205 3.67 -8.95 14.75
C SER A 205 2.89 -10.28 14.73
N GLY A 206 1.57 -10.23 14.82
CA GLY A 206 0.67 -11.39 14.75
C GLY A 206 -0.80 -10.98 14.92
N PHE A 207 -1.74 -11.89 14.70
CA PHE A 207 -3.16 -11.65 14.78
C PHE A 207 -3.84 -12.79 15.52
N PHE A 208 -4.88 -12.48 16.29
CA PHE A 208 -5.81 -13.48 16.79
C PHE A 208 -6.66 -13.98 15.63
N MET A 209 -6.80 -15.30 15.52
CA MET A 209 -7.71 -15.93 14.57
C MET A 209 -9.10 -16.04 15.21
N VAL A 210 -10.15 -15.65 14.49
CA VAL A 210 -11.54 -15.73 14.95
C VAL A 210 -12.43 -16.32 13.87
N TYR A 211 -13.47 -17.03 14.28
CA TYR A 211 -14.45 -17.63 13.37
C TYR A 211 -15.83 -17.03 13.56
N ASP A 212 -16.57 -16.96 12.46
CA ASP A 212 -18.00 -16.63 12.50
C ASP A 212 -18.78 -17.85 13.02
N PRO A 213 -19.56 -17.71 14.12
CA PRO A 213 -20.37 -18.81 14.64
C PRO A 213 -21.50 -19.23 13.69
N GLU A 214 -21.96 -18.35 12.79
CA GLU A 214 -23.07 -18.61 11.88
C GLU A 214 -22.63 -19.46 10.66
N ASP A 215 -21.36 -19.38 10.28
CA ASP A 215 -20.78 -20.14 9.17
C ASP A 215 -19.40 -20.72 9.54
N PRO A 216 -19.35 -21.91 10.16
CA PRO A 216 -18.10 -22.55 10.57
C PRO A 216 -17.22 -23.02 9.40
N GLU A 217 -17.74 -23.08 8.17
CA GLU A 217 -16.97 -23.42 6.97
C GLU A 217 -16.39 -22.18 6.29
N ALA A 218 -16.74 -20.97 6.74
CA ALA A 218 -16.19 -19.72 6.23
C ALA A 218 -14.70 -19.59 6.53
N ASP A 219 -14.00 -18.82 5.70
CA ASP A 219 -12.60 -18.51 5.91
C ASP A 219 -12.38 -17.82 7.27
N PRO A 220 -11.28 -18.12 7.97
CA PRO A 220 -10.96 -17.48 9.23
C PRO A 220 -10.81 -15.97 9.07
N LEU A 221 -11.25 -15.24 10.08
CA LEU A 221 -11.02 -13.81 10.22
C LEU A 221 -9.88 -13.55 11.20
N PHE A 222 -9.23 -12.41 11.04
CA PHE A 222 -8.07 -12.04 11.84
C PHE A 222 -8.33 -10.74 12.58
N THR A 223 -7.85 -10.61 13.81
CA THR A 223 -8.01 -9.37 14.59
C THR A 223 -6.81 -9.06 15.45
N ARG A 224 -6.63 -7.77 15.72
CA ARG A 224 -5.72 -7.23 16.75
C ARG A 224 -6.46 -6.78 17.99
N ALA A 225 -7.79 -6.71 17.93
CA ALA A 225 -8.60 -6.30 19.05
C ALA A 225 -8.56 -7.39 20.13
N GLY A 226 -8.18 -6.97 21.33
CA GLY A 226 -7.91 -7.86 22.46
C GLY A 226 -9.05 -7.99 23.46
N HIS A 227 -10.18 -7.35 23.21
CA HIS A 227 -11.30 -7.33 24.15
C HIS A 227 -12.19 -8.54 23.87
N PHE A 228 -12.24 -9.49 24.80
CA PHE A 228 -13.07 -10.68 24.71
C PHE A 228 -14.07 -10.75 25.87
N THR A 229 -15.20 -11.38 25.61
CA THR A 229 -16.26 -11.65 26.58
C THR A 229 -16.57 -13.14 26.59
N LEU A 230 -17.11 -13.64 27.69
CA LEU A 230 -17.56 -15.03 27.77
C LEU A 230 -19.03 -15.13 27.38
N THR A 231 -19.36 -16.16 26.61
CA THR A 231 -20.76 -16.55 26.35
C THR A 231 -21.32 -17.41 27.49
N ASP A 232 -22.64 -17.66 27.48
CA ASP A 232 -23.30 -18.58 28.43
C ASP A 232 -22.72 -20.00 28.39
N ASN A 233 -22.05 -20.38 27.30
CA ASN A 233 -21.39 -21.68 27.12
C ASN A 233 -19.92 -21.66 27.56
N GLY A 234 -19.38 -20.52 28.00
CA GLY A 234 -17.98 -20.39 28.37
C GLY A 234 -17.02 -20.14 27.19
N ASP A 235 -17.51 -20.00 25.96
CA ASP A 235 -16.66 -19.64 24.82
C ASP A 235 -16.25 -18.17 24.85
N LEU A 236 -14.99 -17.88 24.51
CA LEU A 236 -14.50 -16.52 24.31
C LEU A 236 -14.99 -15.95 22.98
N ILE A 237 -15.70 -14.83 23.05
CA ILE A 237 -16.29 -14.16 21.90
C ILE A 237 -15.88 -12.68 21.86
N THR A 238 -15.62 -12.18 20.66
CA THR A 238 -15.45 -10.75 20.42
C THR A 238 -16.79 -10.02 20.61
N PRO A 239 -16.81 -8.71 20.93
CA PRO A 239 -18.03 -7.91 20.98
C PRO A 239 -18.85 -7.93 19.69
N SER A 240 -18.20 -8.24 18.56
CA SER A 240 -18.82 -8.42 17.25
C SER A 240 -19.42 -9.81 17.02
N GLY A 241 -19.36 -10.73 17.99
CA GLY A 241 -19.99 -12.04 17.91
C GLY A 241 -19.14 -13.14 17.27
N HIS A 242 -17.82 -12.97 17.16
CA HIS A 242 -16.92 -13.98 16.55
C HIS A 242 -16.14 -14.73 17.63
N PHE A 243 -16.04 -16.05 17.53
CA PHE A 243 -15.33 -16.87 18.51
C PHE A 243 -13.82 -16.78 18.35
N LEU A 244 -13.10 -16.69 19.46
CA LEU A 244 -11.65 -16.79 19.46
C LEU A 244 -11.24 -18.24 19.19
N ALA A 245 -10.43 -18.44 18.14
CA ALA A 245 -9.99 -19.77 17.76
C ALA A 245 -8.89 -20.30 18.68
N SER A 246 -8.91 -21.61 18.88
CA SER A 246 -7.82 -22.39 19.45
C SER A 246 -6.96 -22.95 18.31
N VAL A 247 -5.72 -23.36 18.61
CA VAL A 247 -4.84 -24.06 17.66
C VAL A 247 -5.51 -25.33 17.10
N ASN A 248 -6.40 -25.99 17.84
CA ASN A 248 -7.05 -27.24 17.43
C ASN A 248 -8.56 -27.13 17.20
N GLU A 249 -9.20 -26.06 17.67
CA GLU A 249 -10.66 -25.91 17.68
C GLU A 249 -11.09 -24.52 17.18
N THR A 250 -12.29 -24.43 16.60
CA THR A 250 -12.84 -23.15 16.08
C THR A 250 -13.32 -22.20 17.18
N SER A 251 -13.42 -22.67 18.43
CA SER A 251 -13.69 -21.83 19.59
C SER A 251 -12.79 -22.23 20.76
N LEU A 252 -12.49 -21.27 21.63
CA LEU A 252 -11.77 -21.47 22.87
C LEU A 252 -12.75 -21.41 24.05
N MET A 253 -13.02 -22.57 24.64
CA MET A 253 -13.91 -22.71 25.79
C MET A 253 -13.14 -22.58 27.11
N VAL A 254 -13.63 -21.71 27.98
CA VAL A 254 -13.14 -21.49 29.34
C VAL A 254 -14.24 -21.92 30.31
N ASP A 255 -14.07 -23.09 30.92
CA ASP A 255 -14.98 -23.65 31.92
C ASP A 255 -14.26 -23.70 33.28
N GLY A 256 -14.29 -22.57 34.02
CA GLY A 256 -13.65 -22.43 35.33
C GLY A 256 -13.60 -20.98 35.83
N GLU A 257 -13.16 -20.79 37.07
CA GLU A 257 -13.15 -19.47 37.74
C GLU A 257 -11.79 -18.75 37.61
N ASP A 258 -10.68 -19.49 37.50
CA ASP A 258 -9.32 -18.93 37.37
C ASP A 258 -8.78 -19.09 35.95
N PHE A 259 -8.99 -18.06 35.13
CA PHE A 259 -8.48 -17.98 33.75
C PHE A 259 -7.12 -17.27 33.71
N GLN A 260 -6.09 -18.00 33.26
CA GLN A 260 -4.74 -17.47 33.10
C GLN A 260 -4.18 -17.80 31.72
N VAL A 261 -3.48 -16.85 31.11
CA VAL A 261 -2.83 -17.04 29.80
C VAL A 261 -1.33 -16.86 29.95
N ARG A 262 -0.56 -17.87 29.52
CA ARG A 262 0.90 -17.81 29.48
C ARG A 262 1.38 -16.97 28.28
N PRO A 263 2.63 -16.47 28.32
CA PRO A 263 3.19 -15.68 27.22
C PRO A 263 3.22 -16.40 25.86
N ASP A 264 3.19 -17.73 25.84
CA ASP A 264 3.14 -18.56 24.62
C ASP A 264 1.72 -18.76 24.07
N GLY A 265 0.71 -18.14 24.70
CA GLY A 265 -0.70 -18.27 24.34
C GLY A 265 -1.38 -19.52 24.93
N THR A 266 -0.68 -20.30 25.76
CA THR A 266 -1.29 -21.45 26.46
C THR A 266 -2.26 -20.95 27.52
N VAL A 267 -3.48 -21.47 27.47
CA VAL A 267 -4.58 -21.15 28.37
C VAL A 267 -4.61 -22.17 29.51
N LEU A 268 -4.61 -21.66 30.74
CA LEU A 268 -4.79 -22.42 31.95
C LEU A 268 -6.12 -22.05 32.61
N VAL A 269 -6.86 -23.06 33.02
CA VAL A 269 -8.10 -22.93 33.76
C VAL A 269 -7.96 -23.74 35.04
N ASP A 270 -8.12 -23.09 36.19
CA ASP A 270 -7.99 -23.70 37.52
C ASP A 270 -6.64 -24.46 37.73
N GLY A 271 -5.59 -24.00 37.03
CA GLY A 271 -4.23 -24.57 37.10
C GLY A 271 -3.95 -25.71 36.13
N GLU A 272 -4.93 -26.17 35.35
CA GLU A 272 -4.74 -27.17 34.30
C GLU A 272 -4.63 -26.53 32.91
N VAL A 273 -3.77 -27.07 32.05
CA VAL A 273 -3.65 -26.62 30.66
C VAL A 273 -4.87 -27.10 29.89
N ARG A 274 -5.67 -26.16 29.39
CA ARG A 274 -6.88 -26.48 28.64
C ARG A 274 -6.61 -26.51 27.14
N ASP A 275 -6.01 -25.44 26.62
CA ASP A 275 -5.75 -25.27 25.19
C ASP A 275 -4.72 -24.16 24.90
N GLN A 276 -4.49 -23.82 23.63
CA GLN A 276 -3.64 -22.71 23.18
C GLN A 276 -4.38 -21.82 22.19
N ILE A 277 -4.28 -20.49 22.37
CA ILE A 277 -4.89 -19.50 21.48
C ILE A 277 -4.24 -19.59 20.09
N SER A 278 -5.07 -19.60 19.04
CA SER A 278 -4.59 -19.54 17.65
C SER A 278 -4.11 -18.13 17.31
N ILE A 279 -2.81 -17.99 17.12
CA ILE A 279 -2.15 -16.74 16.74
C ILE A 279 -1.35 -17.00 15.48
N VAL A 280 -1.63 -16.22 14.45
CA VAL A 280 -0.94 -16.31 13.16
C VAL A 280 -0.24 -15.01 12.84
N ASN A 281 0.90 -15.11 12.18
CA ASN A 281 1.55 -13.96 11.56
C ASN A 281 1.72 -14.22 10.07
N PHE A 282 1.88 -13.18 9.28
CA PHE A 282 1.94 -13.28 7.82
C PHE A 282 3.20 -12.64 7.29
N ALA A 283 3.81 -13.25 6.27
CA ALA A 283 4.94 -12.66 5.56
C ALA A 283 4.55 -11.33 4.88
N ASN A 284 3.32 -11.23 4.35
CA ASN A 284 2.80 -10.00 3.75
C ASN A 284 1.43 -9.60 4.31
N THR A 285 1.43 -8.55 5.13
CA THR A 285 0.20 -7.99 5.69
C THR A 285 -0.53 -7.02 4.75
N GLN A 286 0.05 -6.61 3.62
CA GLN A 286 -0.56 -5.62 2.71
C GLN A 286 -1.78 -6.15 1.94
N ASP A 287 -1.89 -7.47 1.83
CA ASP A 287 -3.00 -8.16 1.17
C ASP A 287 -4.20 -8.34 2.10
N LEU A 288 -4.04 -8.09 3.41
CA LEU A 288 -5.16 -8.06 4.35
C LEU A 288 -6.09 -6.89 4.04
N ARG A 289 -7.39 -7.16 4.11
CA ARG A 289 -8.46 -6.17 3.94
C ARG A 289 -9.35 -6.14 5.17
N LYS A 290 -9.74 -4.95 5.57
CA LYS A 290 -10.71 -4.76 6.66
C LYS A 290 -12.10 -5.19 6.20
N VAL A 291 -12.74 -6.05 6.99
CA VAL A 291 -14.13 -6.48 6.76
C VAL A 291 -15.12 -5.87 7.77
N GLY A 292 -14.66 -4.94 8.60
CA GLY A 292 -15.44 -4.27 9.64
C GLY A 292 -15.09 -4.76 11.04
N ASN A 293 -15.54 -4.06 12.09
CA ASN A 293 -15.31 -4.46 13.50
C ASN A 293 -13.85 -4.79 13.88
N ASN A 294 -12.87 -4.15 13.24
CA ASN A 294 -11.43 -4.44 13.37
C ASN A 294 -11.02 -5.87 12.97
N LEU A 295 -11.84 -6.52 12.14
CA LEU A 295 -11.56 -7.80 11.52
C LEU A 295 -10.90 -7.61 10.16
N TYR A 296 -10.00 -8.54 9.84
CA TYR A 296 -9.24 -8.59 8.60
C TYR A 296 -9.44 -9.95 7.94
N GLN A 297 -9.47 -9.96 6.61
CA GLN A 297 -9.53 -11.16 5.79
C GLN A 297 -8.61 -10.99 4.58
N PHE A 298 -8.09 -12.09 4.04
CA PHE A 298 -7.44 -12.07 2.74
C PHE A 298 -8.48 -11.99 1.63
N GLU A 299 -8.12 -11.36 0.51
CA GLU A 299 -8.93 -11.43 -0.71
C GLU A 299 -8.79 -12.83 -1.33
N ASP A 300 -9.89 -13.46 -1.77
CA ASP A 300 -10.00 -14.85 -2.30
C ASP A 300 -8.94 -15.28 -3.34
N ARG A 301 -8.18 -14.31 -3.89
CA ARG A 301 -7.15 -14.53 -4.90
C ARG A 301 -5.76 -14.80 -4.35
N TYR A 302 -5.54 -14.66 -3.04
CA TYR A 302 -4.22 -14.81 -2.43
C TYR A 302 -4.26 -15.89 -1.35
N GLU A 303 -3.32 -16.83 -1.42
CA GLU A 303 -3.08 -17.79 -0.34
C GLU A 303 -2.20 -17.12 0.73
N PRO A 304 -2.61 -17.13 2.01
CA PRO A 304 -1.81 -16.54 3.08
C PRO A 304 -0.54 -17.36 3.31
N GLU A 305 0.61 -16.68 3.27
CA GLU A 305 1.87 -17.26 3.72
C GLU A 305 2.03 -17.00 5.22
N GLU A 306 1.61 -17.99 6.01
CA GLU A 306 1.70 -17.98 7.46
C GLU A 306 3.13 -18.20 7.92
N ILE A 307 3.57 -17.36 8.86
CA ILE A 307 4.85 -17.48 9.57
C ILE A 307 4.59 -17.64 11.06
N PRO A 308 5.43 -18.38 11.80
CA PRO A 308 5.28 -18.52 13.24
C PRO A 308 5.28 -17.18 13.95
N PHE A 309 4.40 -17.03 14.95
CA PHE A 309 4.40 -15.88 15.83
C PHE A 309 5.58 -15.95 16.82
N GLU A 310 6.49 -14.99 16.75
CA GLU A 310 7.66 -14.89 17.64
C GLU A 310 7.42 -13.99 18.87
N GLY A 311 6.20 -13.45 19.01
CA GLY A 311 5.86 -12.50 20.05
C GLY A 311 5.41 -13.15 21.36
N GLN A 312 4.74 -12.35 22.20
CA GLN A 312 4.19 -12.81 23.48
C GLN A 312 2.74 -12.37 23.64
N VAL A 313 1.92 -13.21 24.27
CA VAL A 313 0.58 -12.85 24.70
C VAL A 313 0.64 -12.22 26.09
N LEU A 314 -0.04 -11.09 26.26
CA LEU A 314 -0.12 -10.37 27.52
C LEU A 314 -1.58 -10.33 27.98
N GLN A 315 -1.83 -10.95 29.12
CA GLN A 315 -3.14 -10.95 29.77
C GLN A 315 -3.35 -9.68 30.61
N GLY A 316 -4.56 -9.14 30.60
CA GLY A 316 -4.89 -7.88 31.26
C GLY A 316 -4.33 -6.67 30.52
N PHE A 317 -4.19 -6.78 29.19
CA PHE A 317 -3.74 -5.69 28.34
C PHE A 317 -4.60 -5.62 27.09
N ILE A 318 -4.79 -4.41 26.57
CA ILE A 318 -5.35 -4.16 25.25
C ILE A 318 -4.34 -3.38 24.41
N GLU A 319 -4.31 -3.68 23.11
CA GLU A 319 -3.59 -2.85 22.16
C GLU A 319 -4.43 -1.62 21.81
N GLY A 320 -3.87 -0.42 21.93
CA GLY A 320 -4.54 0.81 21.52
C GLY A 320 -4.63 0.98 19.99
N SER A 321 -5.06 2.15 19.55
CA SER A 321 -5.00 2.55 18.15
C SER A 321 -3.60 3.07 17.82
N ASN A 322 -3.06 2.76 16.62
CA ASN A 322 -1.82 3.40 16.14
C ASN A 322 -2.08 4.75 15.45
N VAL A 323 -3.20 5.40 15.78
CA VAL A 323 -3.58 6.72 15.28
C VAL A 323 -3.28 7.76 16.35
N GLU A 324 -2.65 8.86 15.96
CA GLU A 324 -2.55 10.05 16.80
C GLU A 324 -3.51 11.13 16.30
N ALA A 325 -4.43 11.58 17.17
CA ALA A 325 -5.46 12.56 16.79
C ALA A 325 -4.87 13.88 16.29
N VAL A 326 -3.77 14.33 16.88
CA VAL A 326 -3.09 15.58 16.50
C VAL A 326 -2.57 15.47 15.06
N ASP A 327 -1.91 14.36 14.72
CA ASP A 327 -1.39 14.12 13.38
C ASP A 327 -2.52 14.00 12.34
N GLN A 328 -3.62 13.32 12.68
CA GLN A 328 -4.77 13.24 11.77
C GLN A 328 -5.41 14.61 11.53
N MET A 329 -5.52 15.46 12.57
CA MET A 329 -6.04 16.82 12.40
C MET A 329 -5.11 17.67 11.50
N VAL A 330 -3.80 17.55 11.65
CA VAL A 330 -2.83 18.24 10.77
C VAL A 330 -2.94 17.74 9.33
N GLU A 331 -3.05 16.43 9.14
CA GLU A 331 -3.25 15.83 7.81
C GLU A 331 -4.55 16.33 7.16
N MET A 332 -5.67 16.35 7.89
CA MET A 332 -6.94 16.90 7.40
C MET A 332 -6.79 18.37 6.97
N ILE A 333 -6.08 19.21 7.75
CA ILE A 333 -5.82 20.61 7.39
C ILE A 333 -5.00 20.70 6.09
N ASN A 334 -3.96 19.88 5.95
CA ASN A 334 -3.13 19.86 4.75
C ASN A 334 -3.92 19.42 3.51
N VAL A 335 -4.74 18.38 3.65
CA VAL A 335 -5.62 17.87 2.60
C VAL A 335 -6.66 18.90 2.20
N MET A 336 -7.31 19.57 3.15
CA MET A 336 -8.27 20.65 2.89
C MET A 336 -7.61 21.83 2.16
N ARG A 337 -6.41 22.24 2.56
CA ARG A 337 -5.66 23.29 1.85
C ARG A 337 -5.33 22.89 0.40
N ALA A 338 -4.94 21.63 0.18
CA ALA A 338 -4.70 21.11 -1.15
C ALA A 338 -5.99 21.07 -2.00
N TYR A 339 -7.11 20.66 -1.40
CA TYR A 339 -8.43 20.69 -2.03
C TYR A 339 -8.85 22.11 -2.43
N GLU A 340 -8.76 23.08 -1.51
CA GLU A 340 -9.05 24.50 -1.77
C GLU A 340 -8.15 25.08 -2.87
N SER A 341 -6.87 24.71 -2.90
CA SER A 341 -5.94 25.12 -3.95
C SER A 341 -6.39 24.62 -5.33
N ASN A 342 -6.76 23.34 -5.43
CA ASN A 342 -7.26 22.76 -6.67
C ASN A 342 -8.63 23.37 -7.08
N GLN A 343 -9.50 23.67 -6.12
CA GLN A 343 -10.78 24.35 -6.37
C GLN A 343 -10.57 25.74 -7.00
N LYS A 344 -9.60 26.51 -6.50
CA LYS A 344 -9.23 27.82 -7.08
C LYS A 344 -8.76 27.71 -8.53
N VAL A 345 -8.03 26.64 -8.87
CA VAL A 345 -7.63 26.37 -10.27
C VAL A 345 -8.87 26.17 -11.16
N VAL A 346 -9.84 25.39 -10.70
CA VAL A 346 -11.11 25.18 -11.44
C VAL A 346 -11.88 26.49 -11.61
N GLN A 347 -12.00 27.29 -10.54
CA GLN A 347 -12.63 28.61 -10.60
C GLN A 347 -11.93 29.54 -11.60
N THR A 348 -10.59 29.55 -11.61
CA THR A 348 -9.81 30.35 -12.57
C THR A 348 -10.07 29.91 -14.01
N TYR A 349 -10.19 28.60 -14.27
CA TYR A 349 -10.56 28.09 -15.59
C TYR A 349 -11.97 28.50 -16.00
N ASP A 350 -12.93 28.46 -15.09
CA ASP A 350 -14.31 28.89 -15.32
C ASP A 350 -14.39 30.39 -15.65
N GLU A 351 -13.69 31.24 -14.88
CA GLU A 351 -13.59 32.68 -15.15
C GLU A 351 -12.96 32.98 -16.52
N MET A 352 -11.90 32.26 -16.90
CA MET A 352 -11.28 32.41 -18.22
C MET A 352 -12.24 32.01 -19.35
N LEU A 353 -13.02 30.94 -19.17
CA LEU A 353 -14.05 30.53 -20.13
C LEU A 353 -15.16 31.57 -20.25
N GLN A 354 -15.63 32.09 -19.12
CA GLN A 354 -16.66 33.13 -19.10
C GLN A 354 -16.20 34.40 -19.83
N ARG A 355 -14.95 34.84 -19.62
CA ARG A 355 -14.36 35.97 -20.37
C ARG A 355 -14.23 35.66 -21.86
N ALA A 356 -13.68 34.49 -22.21
CA ALA A 356 -13.53 34.09 -23.62
C ALA A 356 -14.88 34.08 -24.38
N VAL A 357 -15.95 33.57 -23.76
CA VAL A 357 -17.29 33.55 -24.37
C VAL A 357 -17.86 34.96 -24.53
N ASN A 358 -17.76 35.79 -23.48
CA ASN A 358 -18.36 37.13 -23.49
C ASN A 358 -17.58 38.15 -24.35
N ASP A 359 -16.26 38.02 -24.44
CA ASP A 359 -15.41 38.96 -25.17
C ASP A 359 -15.32 38.61 -26.67
N ILE A 360 -15.38 37.31 -27.05
CA ILE A 360 -15.46 36.90 -28.47
C ILE A 360 -16.83 37.22 -29.07
N GLY A 361 -17.91 37.17 -28.28
CA GLY A 361 -19.26 37.52 -28.74
C GLY A 361 -19.52 39.02 -28.92
N ARG A 362 -18.56 39.89 -28.58
CA ARG A 362 -18.66 41.36 -28.66
C ARG A 362 -17.81 41.99 -29.77
N GLY A 363 -17.12 41.19 -30.58
CA GLY A 363 -16.29 41.63 -31.71
C GLY A 363 -17.00 41.62 -33.05
#